data_AF-A0A8T3M5H3-F1
#
_entry.id   AF-A0A8T3M5H3-F1
#
_cell.length_a   1.000
_cell.length_b   1.000
_cell.length_c   1.000
_cell.angle_alpha   90.00
_cell.angle_beta   90.00
_cell.angle_gamma   90.00
#
_symmetry.space_group_name_H-M   'P 1'
#
loop_
_entity.id
_entity.type
_entity.pdbx_description
1 polymer ?
#
loop_
_entity_poly.entity_id
_entity_poly.type
_entity_poly.pdbx_seq_one_letter_code
_entity_poly.pdbx_strand_id
1 'polypeptide(L)' 'AAEREGEAMAARLRERAGEHGTTVIGPAPAYIARRYDRWRYHLILRGAEPVRALGGDPGPPWSVDVDPESLL' A
#
# COMPACT_ATOMS: atom_id res chain seq x y z
N ALA A 1 -8.96 -1.37 13.27
CA ALA A 1 -8.59 -2.67 12.66
C ALA A 1 -7.89 -2.46 11.32
N ALA A 2 -8.57 -1.92 10.31
CA ALA A 2 -7.98 -1.68 8.98
C ALA A 2 -6.73 -0.78 9.00
N GLU A 3 -6.72 0.27 9.83
CA GLU A 3 -5.55 1.14 10.00
C GLU A 3 -4.30 0.37 10.46
N ARG A 4 -4.44 -0.44 11.53
CA ARG A 4 -3.37 -1.31 12.03
C ARG A 4 -2.87 -2.31 10.98
N GLU A 5 -3.76 -2.87 10.17
CA GLU A 5 -3.36 -3.74 9.04
C GLU A 5 -2.56 -2.94 8.00
N GLY A 6 -2.97 -1.70 7.73
CA GLY A 6 -2.23 -0.72 6.94
C GLY A 6 -0.82 -0.46 7.48
N GLU A 7 -0.69 -0.21 8.78
CA GLU A 7 0.58 0.03 9.45
C GLU A 7 1.51 -1.19 9.37
N ALA A 8 0.96 -2.39 9.60
CA ALA A 8 1.71 -3.64 9.53
C ALA A 8 2.23 -3.92 8.10
N MET A 9 1.39 -3.69 7.08
CA MET A 9 1.82 -3.78 5.68
C MET A 9 2.88 -2.72 5.34
N ALA A 10 2.72 -1.49 5.81
CA ALA A 10 3.69 -0.42 5.58
C ALA A 10 5.07 -0.75 6.16
N ALA A 11 5.13 -1.31 7.38
CA ALA A 11 6.37 -1.74 8.01
C ALA A 11 7.10 -2.80 7.15
N ARG A 12 6.39 -3.87 6.76
CA ARG A 12 6.93 -4.93 5.89
C ARG A 12 7.42 -4.43 4.52
N LEU A 13 6.74 -3.44 3.96
CA LEU A 13 7.16 -2.86 2.68
C LEU A 13 8.41 -2.00 2.86
N ARG A 14 8.50 -1.20 3.93
CA ARG A 14 9.65 -0.34 4.20
C ARG A 14 10.94 -1.11 4.41
N GLU A 15 10.86 -2.30 5.03
CA GLU A 15 12.00 -3.20 5.19
C GLU A 15 12.65 -3.57 3.85
N ARG A 16 11.83 -3.76 2.80
CA ARG A 16 12.30 -4.13 1.45
C ARG A 16 12.57 -2.91 0.57
N ALA A 17 11.88 -1.80 0.82
CA ALA A 17 11.87 -0.66 -0.09
C ALA A 17 13.24 0.04 -0.20
N GLY A 18 14.01 0.06 0.89
CA GLY A 18 15.35 0.68 0.93
C GLY A 18 16.34 0.05 -0.05
N GLU A 19 16.30 -1.26 -0.24
CA GLU A 19 17.16 -1.99 -1.18
C GLU A 19 16.79 -1.76 -2.64
N HIS A 20 15.57 -1.26 -2.89
CA HIS A 20 14.97 -1.13 -4.22
C HIS A 20 14.74 0.32 -4.65
N GLY A 21 15.34 1.29 -3.95
CA GLY A 21 15.14 2.71 -4.23
C GLY A 21 13.67 3.12 -4.27
N THR A 22 12.86 2.48 -3.41
CA THR A 22 11.41 2.68 -3.33
C THR A 22 11.05 3.33 -2.00
N THR A 23 10.11 4.26 -2.05
CA THR A 23 9.52 4.92 -0.89
C THR A 23 8.11 4.41 -0.67
N VAL A 24 7.74 4.20 0.60
CA VAL A 24 6.40 3.75 1.02
C VAL A 24 5.70 4.88 1.77
N ILE A 25 4.61 5.38 1.18
CA ILE A 25 3.80 6.48 1.71
C ILE A 25 2.49 5.91 2.29
N GLY A 26 2.08 6.42 3.45
CA GLY A 26 0.89 5.97 4.18
C GLY A 26 1.22 5.09 5.42
N PRO A 27 0.24 4.35 5.96
CA PRO A 27 -1.13 4.20 5.44
C PRO A 27 -1.93 5.50 5.51
N ALA A 28 -2.79 5.73 4.51
CA ALA A 28 -3.72 6.86 4.51
C ALA A 28 -5.15 6.35 4.26
N PRO A 29 -6.19 6.99 4.82
CA PRO A 29 -7.57 6.65 4.51
C PRO A 29 -7.83 6.82 3.00
N ALA A 30 -8.52 5.87 2.39
CA ALA A 30 -8.96 6.04 1.00
C ALA A 30 -9.96 7.22 0.89
N TYR A 31 -10.08 7.83 -0.30
CA TYR A 31 -11.00 8.96 -0.51
C TYR A 31 -12.44 8.65 -0.03
N ILE A 32 -12.93 7.45 -0.35
CA ILE A 32 -14.12 6.87 0.29
C ILE A 32 -13.64 5.94 1.41
N ALA A 33 -13.46 6.51 2.60
CA ALA A 33 -12.86 5.81 3.74
C ALA A 33 -13.70 4.64 4.25
N ARG A 34 -15.03 4.60 4.02
CA ARG A 34 -15.93 3.52 4.45
C ARG A 34 -16.84 3.05 3.31
N ARG A 35 -16.82 1.74 2.99
CA ARG A 35 -17.73 1.10 2.02
C ARG A 35 -18.20 -0.23 2.58
N TYR A 36 -19.50 -0.53 2.50
CA TYR A 36 -20.10 -1.75 3.08
C TYR A 36 -19.67 -1.98 4.54
N ASP A 37 -19.68 -0.92 5.33
CA ASP A 37 -19.27 -0.91 6.73
C ASP A 37 -17.79 -1.25 7.01
N ARG A 38 -16.95 -1.23 5.98
CA ARG A 38 -15.50 -1.51 6.10
C ARG A 38 -14.68 -0.28 5.83
N TRP A 39 -13.73 -0.02 6.72
CA TRP A 39 -12.72 1.02 6.55
C TRP A 39 -11.68 0.61 5.52
N ARG A 40 -11.29 1.53 4.65
CA ARG A 40 -10.29 1.32 3.60
C ARG A 40 -9.12 2.27 3.77
N TYR A 41 -7.92 1.72 3.65
CA TYR A 41 -6.66 2.44 3.65
C TYR A 41 -5.87 2.03 2.41
N HIS A 42 -5.00 2.92 1.94
CA HIS A 42 -4.05 2.61 0.87
C HIS A 42 -2.60 2.88 1.31
N LEU A 43 -1.69 2.31 0.54
CA LEU A 43 -0.26 2.58 0.59
C LEU A 43 0.21 2.89 -0.83
N ILE A 44 1.14 3.82 -0.97
CA ILE A 44 1.73 4.16 -2.26
C ILE A 44 3.20 3.74 -2.24
N LEU A 45 3.58 2.94 -3.22
CA LEU A 45 4.96 2.58 -3.50
C LEU A 45 5.43 3.46 -4.66
N ARG A 46 6.50 4.22 -4.46
CA ARG A 46 7.04 5.13 -5.48
C ARG A 46 8.55 5.02 -5.52
N GLY A 47 9.13 4.80 -6.69
CA GLY A 47 10.58 4.75 -6.85
C GLY A 47 11.01 3.98 -8.08
N ALA A 48 12.28 3.55 -8.09
CA ALA A 48 12.87 2.86 -9.23
C ALA A 48 12.30 1.45 -9.45
N GLU A 49 12.10 0.69 -8.36
CA GLU A 49 11.67 -0.71 -8.45
C GLU A 49 10.50 -1.06 -7.50
N PRO A 50 9.33 -0.39 -7.59
CA PRO A 50 8.22 -0.57 -6.67
C PRO A 50 7.63 -1.99 -6.69
N VAL A 51 7.65 -2.66 -7.85
CA VAL A 51 7.19 -4.05 -7.99
C VAL A 51 8.11 -5.02 -7.24
N ARG A 52 9.43 -4.78 -7.24
CA ARG A 52 10.38 -5.59 -6.46
C ARG A 52 10.18 -5.38 -4.95
N ALA A 53 9.96 -4.13 -4.53
CA ALA A 53 9.64 -3.81 -3.14
C ALA A 53 8.32 -4.44 -2.67
N LEU A 54 7.32 -4.56 -3.55
CA LEU A 54 6.08 -5.28 -3.26
C LEU A 54 6.34 -6.79 -3.04
N GLY A 55 7.22 -7.37 -3.86
CA GLY A 55 7.74 -8.74 -3.71
C GLY A 55 6.73 -9.84 -3.95
N GLY A 56 5.80 -9.63 -4.88
CA GLY A 56 4.76 -10.59 -5.27
C GLY A 56 3.35 -10.15 -4.88
N ASP A 57 2.36 -11.01 -5.15
CA ASP A 57 0.96 -10.75 -4.79
C ASP A 57 0.82 -10.66 -3.25
N PRO A 58 0.36 -9.52 -2.69
CA PRO A 58 0.13 -9.39 -1.24
C PRO A 58 -1.03 -10.26 -0.74
N GLY A 59 -1.88 -10.80 -1.63
CA GLY A 59 -3.02 -11.64 -1.31
C GLY A 59 -4.17 -10.87 -0.63
N PRO A 60 -5.32 -11.53 -0.37
CA PRO A 60 -6.44 -10.90 0.31
C PRO A 60 -6.04 -10.37 1.71
N PRO A 61 -6.54 -9.20 2.13
CA PRO A 61 -7.60 -8.39 1.50
C PRO A 61 -7.09 -7.31 0.54
N TRP A 62 -5.84 -7.39 0.10
CA TRP A 62 -5.17 -6.34 -0.67
C TRP A 62 -5.54 -6.38 -2.15
N SER A 63 -5.57 -5.21 -2.76
CA SER A 63 -5.64 -5.01 -4.21
C SER A 63 -4.48 -4.12 -4.63
N VAL A 64 -3.89 -4.40 -5.78
CA VAL A 64 -2.78 -3.62 -6.33
C VAL A 64 -3.25 -2.93 -7.60
N ASP A 65 -3.00 -1.63 -7.67
CA ASP A 65 -3.20 -0.82 -8.86
C ASP A 65 -1.83 -0.33 -9.33
N VAL A 66 -1.53 -0.51 -10.62
CA VAL A 66 -0.23 -0.21 -11.23
C VAL A 66 -0.43 0.95 -12.18
N ASP A 67 0.35 2.01 -11.97
CA ASP A 67 0.24 3.27 -12.70
C ASP A 67 -1.21 3.79 -12.77
N PRO A 68 -1.87 3.98 -11.61
CA PRO A 68 -3.24 4.44 -11.58
C PRO A 68 -3.35 5.85 -12.16
N GLU A 69 -4.43 6.12 -12.89
CA GLU A 69 -4.74 7.47 -13.39
C GLU A 69 -4.90 8.49 -12.24
N SER A 70 -5.28 8.02 -11.05
CA SER A 70 -5.52 8.84 -9.86
C SER A 70 -5.14 8.11 -8.57
N LEU A 71 -4.69 8.87 -7.56
CA LEU A 71 -4.42 8.37 -6.21
C LEU A 71 -5.61 8.59 -5.24
N LEU A 72 -6.77 8.96 -5.78
CA LEU A 72 -7.99 9.29 -5.03
C LEU A 72 -8.94 8.10 -4.97
#